data_AF-A0A9E4CGT8-F1
#
_entry.id   AF-A0A9E4CGT8-F1
#
_cell.length_a   1.000
_cell.length_b   1.000
_cell.length_c   1.000
_cell.angle_alpha   90.00
_cell.angle_beta   90.00
_cell.angle_gamma   90.00
#
_symmetry.space_group_name_H-M   'P 1'
#
loop_
_entity.id
_entity.type
_entity.pdbx_description
1 polymer ?
#
loop_
_entity_poly.entity_id
_entity_poly.type
_entity_poly.pdbx_seq_one_letter_code
_entity_poly.pdbx_strand_id
1 'polypeptide(L)'
;MKNTQTDLHGNTAKVKDRYGDLSDDPIGELHSDLINGFLYTHKRINMNTQKLLEVAAFSYALIELLNEKGIVIIDDLDVRKEEVLKRIIKKFQMAGMGAMLQEPEQDKYRFNKCVEIDCENRLHLCKAVCCKMAFALSRQDIEEGIVRWDIGCPYMNARGSNDYCVHLEPLSCKCTIYKHRPLPCRAYDCRDETRIWQNFENYVVNPNLDSMFILAKSLENDKSNSSKEAEHEH
;
A
#
# COMPACT_ATOMS: atom_id res chain seq x y z
N MET A 1 8.68 -4.35 -84.47
CA MET A 1 7.31 -4.05 -84.01
C MET A 1 7.41 -3.15 -82.79
N LYS A 2 6.95 -1.91 -82.97
CA LYS A 2 6.83 -0.88 -81.94
C LYS A 2 5.54 -1.15 -81.16
N ASN A 3 5.53 -0.95 -79.85
CA ASN A 3 4.59 0.00 -79.30
C ASN A 3 5.10 0.62 -78.00
N THR A 4 5.52 1.87 -78.18
CA THR A 4 5.77 2.91 -77.21
C THR A 4 4.44 3.40 -76.65
N GLN A 5 4.40 3.70 -75.35
CA GLN A 5 3.61 4.82 -74.87
C GLN A 5 4.46 5.58 -73.84
N THR A 6 4.91 6.74 -74.29
CA THR A 6 5.60 7.77 -73.51
C THR A 6 4.58 8.83 -73.14
N ASP A 7 4.51 9.15 -71.85
CA ASP A 7 3.82 10.32 -71.36
C ASP A 7 4.88 11.40 -71.16
N LEU A 8 4.57 12.55 -71.75
CA LEU A 8 5.43 13.71 -71.92
C LEU A 8 5.63 14.39 -70.57
N HIS A 9 6.89 14.64 -70.22
CA HIS A 9 7.47 15.72 -69.40
C HIS A 9 8.69 15.15 -68.68
N GLY A 10 9.80 15.04 -69.41
CA GLY A 10 11.09 14.65 -68.85
C GLY A 10 11.53 15.60 -67.76
N ASN A 11 11.59 15.11 -66.52
CA ASN A 11 12.38 15.71 -65.46
C ASN A 11 12.62 14.71 -64.32
N THR A 12 13.68 13.89 -64.40
CA THR A 12 14.22 13.23 -63.20
C THR A 12 15.11 14.23 -62.46
N ALA A 13 14.47 15.21 -61.84
CA ALA A 13 15.12 16.14 -60.92
C ALA A 13 15.03 15.56 -59.51
N LYS A 14 16.20 15.38 -58.90
CA LYS A 14 16.43 15.11 -57.47
C LYS A 14 15.41 15.85 -56.58
N VAL A 15 14.56 15.12 -55.87
CA VAL A 15 13.89 15.67 -54.69
C VAL A 15 14.77 15.36 -53.50
N LYS A 16 15.50 16.42 -53.13
CA LYS A 16 16.30 16.58 -51.92
C LYS A 16 15.58 16.08 -50.67
N ASP A 17 16.37 15.46 -49.80
CA ASP A 17 16.27 15.55 -48.35
C ASP A 17 15.75 16.93 -47.93
N ARG A 18 14.55 16.96 -47.35
CA ARG A 18 13.98 18.13 -46.70
C ARG A 18 12.74 17.65 -45.95
N TYR A 19 12.94 17.09 -44.77
CA TYR A 19 12.11 17.34 -43.58
C TYR A 19 12.84 16.67 -42.42
N GLY A 20 13.42 17.50 -41.53
CA GLY A 20 13.87 17.05 -40.23
C GLY A 20 12.65 16.53 -39.48
N ASP A 21 12.62 15.23 -39.28
CA ASP A 21 11.65 14.51 -38.48
C ASP A 21 11.97 14.76 -37.00
N LEU A 22 11.46 15.86 -36.48
CA LEU A 22 11.46 16.21 -35.06
C LEU A 22 10.11 16.87 -34.75
N SER A 23 9.04 16.09 -34.87
CA SER A 23 7.92 16.24 -33.96
C SER A 23 8.10 15.20 -32.85
N ASP A 24 9.05 15.47 -31.93
CA ASP A 24 9.03 14.85 -30.61
C ASP A 24 7.72 15.30 -29.97
N ASP A 25 6.67 14.48 -30.07
CA ASP A 25 5.44 14.61 -29.28
C ASP A 25 5.67 13.85 -27.98
N PRO A 26 6.17 14.52 -26.92
CA PRO A 26 6.59 13.83 -25.71
C PRO A 26 5.38 13.25 -24.96
N ILE A 27 4.18 13.78 -25.24
CA ILE A 27 2.92 13.29 -24.69
C ILE A 27 2.50 12.01 -25.43
N GLY A 28 2.64 11.98 -26.76
CA GLY A 28 2.41 10.79 -27.59
C GLY A 28 3.35 9.63 -27.25
N GLU A 29 4.63 9.92 -27.03
CA GLU A 29 5.63 8.94 -26.59
C GLU A 29 5.31 8.40 -25.19
N LEU A 30 5.06 9.28 -24.21
CA LEU A 30 4.66 8.89 -22.85
C LEU A 30 3.39 8.03 -22.84
N HIS A 31 2.40 8.38 -23.66
CA HIS A 31 1.16 7.62 -23.78
C HIS A 31 1.40 6.21 -24.36
N SER A 32 2.26 6.10 -25.37
CA SER A 32 2.69 4.82 -25.94
C SER A 32 3.41 3.96 -24.89
N ASP A 33 4.33 4.55 -24.15
CA ASP A 33 5.08 3.86 -23.09
C ASP A 33 4.17 3.38 -21.95
N LEU A 34 3.20 4.20 -21.53
CA LEU A 34 2.18 3.80 -20.55
C LEU A 34 1.36 2.60 -21.04
N ILE A 35 0.88 2.64 -22.30
CA ILE A 35 0.14 1.51 -22.89
C ILE A 35 1.00 0.25 -22.92
N ASN A 36 2.26 0.36 -23.34
CA ASN A 36 3.20 -0.77 -23.36
C ASN A 36 3.45 -1.33 -21.96
N GLY A 37 3.61 -0.46 -20.95
CA GLY A 37 3.74 -0.84 -19.55
C GLY A 37 2.50 -1.58 -19.01
N PHE A 38 1.30 -1.09 -19.31
CA PHE A 38 0.05 -1.78 -18.94
C PHE A 38 -0.11 -3.12 -19.66
N LEU A 39 0.19 -3.19 -20.96
CA LEU A 39 0.15 -4.45 -21.72
C LEU A 39 1.16 -5.47 -21.19
N TYR A 40 2.37 -5.02 -20.83
CA TYR A 40 3.36 -5.87 -20.19
C TYR A 40 2.86 -6.38 -18.83
N THR A 41 2.34 -5.49 -17.98
CA THR A 41 1.79 -5.84 -16.67
C THR A 41 0.63 -6.85 -16.79
N HIS A 42 -0.30 -6.61 -17.71
CA HIS A 42 -1.40 -7.53 -18.01
C HIS A 42 -0.90 -8.90 -18.47
N LYS A 43 0.09 -8.95 -19.39
CA LYS A 43 0.71 -10.22 -19.81
C LYS A 43 1.36 -10.96 -18.64
N ARG A 44 2.10 -10.25 -17.78
CA ARG A 44 2.75 -10.83 -16.60
C ARG A 44 1.72 -11.37 -15.59
N ILE A 45 0.65 -10.63 -15.34
CA ILE A 45 -0.46 -11.08 -14.48
C ILE A 45 -1.08 -12.35 -15.07
N ASN A 46 -1.40 -12.38 -16.37
CA ASN A 46 -1.98 -13.56 -17.01
C ASN A 46 -1.05 -14.78 -16.94
N MET A 47 0.25 -14.61 -17.22
CA MET A 47 1.23 -15.68 -17.09
C MET A 47 1.33 -16.20 -15.65
N ASN A 48 1.33 -15.31 -14.67
CA ASN A 48 1.35 -15.68 -13.26
C ASN A 48 0.07 -16.44 -12.87
N THR A 49 -1.10 -15.98 -13.31
CA THR A 49 -2.39 -16.68 -13.10
C THR A 49 -2.37 -18.08 -13.70
N GLN A 50 -1.87 -18.24 -14.93
CA GLN A 50 -1.74 -19.55 -15.56
C GLN A 50 -0.83 -20.48 -14.74
N LYS A 51 0.32 -19.99 -14.28
CA LYS A 51 1.23 -20.78 -13.43
C LYS A 51 0.63 -21.13 -12.06
N LEU A 52 -0.16 -20.23 -11.47
CA LEU A 52 -0.89 -20.52 -10.24
C LEU A 52 -1.95 -21.62 -10.46
N LEU A 53 -2.66 -21.61 -11.59
CA LEU A 53 -3.62 -22.66 -11.94
C LEU A 53 -2.93 -24.01 -12.14
N GLU A 54 -1.79 -24.05 -12.82
CA GLU A 54 -0.99 -25.28 -12.99
C GLU A 54 -0.54 -25.85 -11.63
N VAL A 55 -0.04 -25.00 -10.73
CA VAL A 55 0.38 -25.42 -9.37
C VAL A 55 -0.81 -25.89 -8.54
N ALA A 56 -1.95 -25.19 -8.61
CA ALA A 56 -3.16 -25.60 -7.92
C ALA A 56 -3.67 -26.95 -8.41
N ALA A 57 -3.75 -27.14 -9.73
CA ALA A 57 -4.18 -28.41 -10.33
C ALA A 57 -3.26 -29.57 -9.92
N PHE A 58 -1.93 -29.35 -9.95
CA PHE A 58 -0.98 -30.36 -9.49
C PHE A 58 -1.15 -30.69 -7.99
N SER A 59 -1.37 -29.67 -7.17
CA SER A 59 -1.58 -29.85 -5.72
C SER A 59 -2.85 -30.64 -5.43
N TYR A 60 -3.97 -30.33 -6.11
CA TYR A 60 -5.22 -31.08 -5.95
C TYR A 60 -5.09 -32.52 -6.43
N ALA A 61 -4.51 -32.75 -7.61
CA ALA A 61 -4.28 -34.10 -8.12
C ALA A 61 -3.41 -34.95 -7.17
N LEU A 62 -2.40 -34.34 -6.54
CA LEU A 62 -1.58 -35.02 -5.53
C LEU A 62 -2.39 -35.34 -4.27
N ILE A 63 -3.20 -34.41 -3.77
CA ILE A 63 -4.06 -34.61 -2.59
C ILE A 63 -5.04 -35.75 -2.84
N GLU A 64 -5.72 -35.75 -4.00
CA GLU A 64 -6.65 -36.80 -4.42
C GLU A 64 -5.96 -38.16 -4.47
N LEU A 65 -4.79 -38.24 -5.11
CA LEU A 65 -4.01 -39.49 -5.19
C LEU A 65 -3.60 -40.01 -3.81
N LEU A 66 -3.15 -39.12 -2.90
CA LEU A 66 -2.76 -39.53 -1.54
C LEU A 66 -3.96 -39.99 -0.71
N ASN A 67 -5.13 -39.37 -0.90
CA ASN A 67 -6.38 -39.77 -0.25
C ASN A 67 -6.86 -41.13 -0.77
N GLU A 68 -6.83 -41.35 -2.10
CA GLU A 68 -7.16 -42.65 -2.71
C GLU A 68 -6.24 -43.78 -2.21
N LYS A 69 -4.97 -43.47 -1.94
CA LYS A 69 -4.01 -44.42 -1.35
C LYS A 69 -4.17 -44.58 0.17
N GLY A 70 -5.08 -43.83 0.81
CA GLY A 70 -5.31 -43.85 2.25
C GLY A 70 -4.16 -43.28 3.08
N ILE A 71 -3.29 -42.46 2.48
CA ILE A 71 -2.14 -41.85 3.17
C ILE A 71 -2.57 -40.59 3.94
N VAL A 72 -3.55 -39.85 3.42
CA VAL A 72 -4.11 -38.64 4.04
C VAL A 72 -5.64 -38.73 4.06
N ILE A 73 -6.26 -38.00 4.99
CA ILE A 73 -7.71 -37.78 5.05
C ILE A 73 -7.94 -36.30 4.72
N ILE A 74 -8.86 -36.01 3.80
CA ILE A 74 -9.10 -34.64 3.31
C ILE A 74 -9.54 -33.70 4.45
N ASP A 75 -10.43 -34.15 5.33
CA ASP A 75 -10.93 -33.33 6.45
C ASP A 75 -9.79 -32.90 7.40
N ASP A 76 -8.89 -33.83 7.75
CA ASP A 76 -7.72 -33.53 8.58
C ASP A 76 -6.76 -32.55 7.90
N LEU A 77 -6.58 -32.72 6.58
CA LEU A 77 -5.75 -31.83 5.76
C LEU A 77 -6.33 -30.41 5.72
N ASP A 78 -7.65 -30.26 5.63
CA ASP A 78 -8.32 -28.95 5.63
C ASP A 78 -8.16 -28.22 6.95
N VAL A 79 -8.31 -28.91 8.09
CA VAL A 79 -8.01 -28.32 9.41
C VAL A 79 -6.55 -27.86 9.47
N ARG A 80 -5.62 -28.68 8.98
CA ARG A 80 -4.19 -28.34 8.97
C ARG A 80 -3.88 -27.16 8.05
N LYS A 81 -4.55 -27.07 6.90
CA LYS A 81 -4.42 -25.97 5.93
C LYS A 81 -4.75 -24.63 6.56
N GLU A 82 -5.81 -24.54 7.36
CA GLU A 82 -6.18 -23.30 8.07
C GLU A 82 -5.09 -22.82 9.04
N GLU A 83 -4.47 -23.73 9.78
CA GLU A 83 -3.34 -23.39 10.67
C GLU A 83 -2.12 -22.92 9.88
N VAL A 84 -1.81 -23.59 8.77
CA VAL A 84 -0.70 -23.22 7.88
C VAL A 84 -0.96 -21.84 7.28
N LEU A 85 -2.19 -21.58 6.82
CA LEU A 85 -2.61 -20.31 6.22
C LEU A 85 -2.38 -19.14 7.20
N LYS A 86 -2.78 -19.27 8.46
CA LYS A 86 -2.54 -18.26 9.50
C LYS A 86 -1.05 -17.92 9.64
N ARG A 87 -0.17 -18.91 9.61
CA ARG A 87 1.30 -18.70 9.69
C ARG A 87 1.85 -18.00 8.45
N ILE A 88 1.36 -18.37 7.27
CA ILE A 88 1.76 -17.75 6.01
C ILE A 88 1.31 -16.29 5.98
N ILE A 89 0.06 -15.99 6.33
CA ILE A 89 -0.46 -14.61 6.41
C ILE A 89 0.42 -13.78 7.34
N LYS A 90 0.73 -14.28 8.54
CA LYS A 90 1.61 -13.59 9.49
C LYS A 90 2.99 -13.32 8.90
N LYS A 91 3.59 -14.28 8.18
CA LYS A 91 4.89 -14.10 7.53
C LYS A 91 4.84 -13.06 6.41
N PHE A 92 3.78 -13.05 5.60
CA PHE A 92 3.55 -12.05 4.56
C PHE A 92 3.40 -10.64 5.16
N GLN A 93 2.58 -10.49 6.20
CA GLN A 93 2.42 -9.24 6.95
C GLN A 93 3.75 -8.76 7.55
N MET A 94 4.53 -9.64 8.18
CA MET A 94 5.84 -9.30 8.74
C MET A 94 6.87 -8.88 7.68
N ALA A 95 6.76 -9.41 6.46
CA ALA A 95 7.62 -9.05 5.35
C ALA A 95 7.13 -7.80 4.60
N GLY A 96 6.05 -7.15 5.04
CA GLY A 96 5.43 -6.00 4.36
C GLY A 96 4.82 -6.36 3.00
N MET A 97 4.56 -7.65 2.76
CA MET A 97 4.01 -8.15 1.50
C MET A 97 2.50 -8.36 1.62
N GLY A 98 1.75 -7.68 0.76
CA GLY A 98 0.29 -7.79 0.68
C GLY A 98 -0.43 -6.49 1.04
N ALA A 99 -1.56 -6.22 0.38
CA ALA A 99 -2.43 -5.11 0.72
C ALA A 99 -3.16 -5.44 2.02
N MET A 100 -3.07 -4.56 3.02
CA MET A 100 -3.77 -4.74 4.29
C MET A 100 -5.07 -3.95 4.26
N LEU A 101 -6.19 -4.65 4.40
CA LEU A 101 -7.50 -4.04 4.58
C LEU A 101 -7.99 -4.29 6.00
N GLN A 102 -8.79 -3.35 6.50
CA GLN A 102 -9.44 -3.52 7.80
C GLN A 102 -10.49 -4.64 7.73
N GLU A 103 -10.44 -5.57 8.69
CA GLU A 103 -11.41 -6.66 8.86
C GLU A 103 -11.92 -6.70 10.32
N PRO A 104 -13.23 -6.92 10.57
CA PRO A 104 -14.30 -7.01 9.56
C PRO A 104 -14.63 -5.64 8.95
N GLU A 105 -15.13 -5.66 7.71
CA GLU A 105 -15.65 -4.46 7.07
C GLU A 105 -16.93 -3.96 7.76
N GLN A 106 -16.94 -2.69 8.14
CA GLN A 106 -18.07 -2.05 8.81
C GLN A 106 -18.22 -0.59 8.37
N ASP A 107 -19.47 -0.13 8.25
CA ASP A 107 -19.76 1.27 7.89
C ASP A 107 -19.33 2.23 9.03
N LYS A 108 -18.36 3.10 8.72
CA LYS A 108 -17.77 4.02 9.70
C LYS A 108 -18.72 5.14 10.16
N TYR A 109 -19.73 5.50 9.37
CA TYR A 109 -20.71 6.53 9.72
C TYR A 109 -21.89 5.97 10.51
N ARG A 110 -22.12 4.66 10.44
CA ARG A 110 -23.14 3.96 11.24
C ARG A 110 -22.56 3.27 12.47
N PHE A 111 -21.27 3.47 12.74
CA PHE A 111 -20.57 2.90 13.88
C PHE A 111 -21.06 3.51 15.21
N ASN A 112 -21.72 2.68 16.01
CA ASN A 112 -22.37 3.11 17.25
C ASN A 112 -21.46 3.14 18.49
N LYS A 113 -20.22 2.64 18.40
CA LYS A 113 -19.23 2.65 19.49
C LYS A 113 -18.22 3.79 19.32
N CYS A 114 -18.63 4.91 18.73
CA CYS A 114 -17.76 6.08 18.64
C CYS A 114 -17.44 6.58 20.04
N VAL A 115 -16.15 6.74 20.34
CA VAL A 115 -15.69 7.22 21.65
C VAL A 115 -15.60 8.74 21.61
N GLU A 116 -16.29 9.40 22.53
CA GLU A 116 -16.19 10.85 22.71
C GLU A 116 -15.13 11.15 23.77
N ILE A 117 -14.07 11.82 23.33
CA ILE A 117 -12.97 12.29 24.18
C ILE A 117 -12.86 13.79 23.95
N ASP A 118 -12.73 14.54 25.05
CA ASP A 118 -12.39 15.97 25.00
C ASP A 118 -10.91 16.14 24.59
N CYS A 119 -10.67 15.89 23.30
CA CYS A 119 -9.37 16.06 22.67
C CYS A 119 -8.96 17.53 22.63
N GLU A 120 -9.91 18.46 22.45
CA GLU A 120 -9.59 19.89 22.29
C GLU A 120 -8.80 20.44 23.49
N ASN A 121 -9.17 20.04 24.71
CA ASN A 121 -8.44 20.44 25.91
C ASN A 121 -7.23 19.55 26.26
N ARG A 122 -6.93 18.50 25.48
CA ARG A 122 -5.88 17.50 25.78
C ARG A 122 -4.77 17.39 24.74
N LEU A 123 -5.00 17.84 23.51
CA LEU A 123 -4.06 17.69 22.40
C LEU A 123 -2.69 18.33 22.67
N HIS A 124 -2.66 19.46 23.36
CA HIS A 124 -1.41 20.13 23.73
C HIS A 124 -0.54 19.32 24.73
N LEU A 125 -1.16 18.42 25.49
CA LEU A 125 -0.48 17.56 26.46
C LEU A 125 -0.03 16.25 25.80
N CYS A 126 -0.96 15.54 25.16
CA CYS A 126 -0.68 14.24 24.56
C CYS A 126 -0.01 14.33 23.18
N LYS A 127 0.10 15.55 22.61
CA LYS A 127 0.72 15.85 21.31
C LYS A 127 0.11 15.03 20.17
N ALA A 128 -1.20 14.78 20.21
CA ALA A 128 -1.91 13.96 19.22
C ALA A 128 -1.29 12.57 18.95
N VAL A 129 -0.71 11.91 19.97
CA VAL A 129 -0.03 10.62 19.82
C VAL A 129 -0.86 9.51 19.13
N CYS A 130 -2.20 9.56 19.21
CA CYS A 130 -3.07 8.63 18.46
C CYS A 130 -2.88 8.75 16.93
N CYS A 131 -2.47 9.92 16.43
CA CYS A 131 -2.15 10.12 15.01
C CYS A 131 -0.83 9.46 14.58
N LYS A 132 -0.03 8.87 15.48
CA LYS A 132 1.14 8.06 15.11
C LYS A 132 0.82 6.59 14.86
N MET A 133 -0.41 6.16 15.14
CA MET A 133 -0.80 4.76 14.95
C MET A 133 -0.77 4.39 13.46
N ALA A 134 -0.21 3.22 13.16
CA ALA A 134 -0.31 2.59 11.86
C ALA A 134 -1.48 1.61 11.85
N PHE A 135 -2.37 1.72 10.87
CA PHE A 135 -3.53 0.85 10.70
C PHE A 135 -3.93 0.75 9.24
N ALA A 136 -4.53 -0.40 8.89
CA ALA A 136 -5.14 -0.62 7.60
C ALA A 136 -6.44 0.18 7.46
N LEU A 137 -6.68 0.71 6.26
CA LEU A 137 -7.92 1.37 5.89
C LEU A 137 -8.98 0.34 5.48
N SER A 138 -10.25 0.71 5.65
CA SER A 138 -11.38 -0.06 5.09
C SER A 138 -11.55 0.22 3.60
N ARG A 139 -12.34 -0.60 2.89
CA ARG A 139 -12.69 -0.33 1.49
C ARG A 139 -13.44 0.99 1.37
N GLN A 140 -14.34 1.27 2.32
CA GLN A 140 -15.05 2.54 2.41
C GLN A 140 -14.09 3.74 2.49
N ASP A 141 -13.03 3.68 3.30
CA ASP A 141 -12.04 4.75 3.43
C ASP A 141 -11.27 5.00 2.12
N ILE A 142 -10.98 3.94 1.36
CA ILE A 142 -10.29 3.99 0.07
C ILE A 142 -11.20 4.57 -1.00
N GLU A 143 -12.44 4.08 -1.09
CA GLU A 143 -13.44 4.51 -2.08
C GLU A 143 -13.85 5.98 -1.90
N GLU A 144 -13.94 6.46 -0.65
CA GLU A 144 -14.22 7.88 -0.36
C GLU A 144 -13.07 8.81 -0.78
N GLY A 145 -11.83 8.31 -0.86
CA GLY A 145 -10.66 9.07 -1.30
C GLY A 145 -10.22 10.19 -0.34
N ILE A 146 -10.87 10.36 0.81
CA ILE A 146 -10.55 11.40 1.81
C ILE A 146 -9.31 11.01 2.60
N VAL A 147 -9.21 9.73 3.00
CA VAL A 147 -8.11 9.23 3.82
C VAL A 147 -6.97 8.76 2.93
N ARG A 148 -5.89 9.54 2.89
CA ARG A 148 -4.65 9.16 2.21
C ARG A 148 -4.03 7.89 2.81
N TRP A 149 -3.53 7.03 1.93
CA TRP A 149 -2.79 5.82 2.27
C TRP A 149 -1.36 5.87 1.72
N ASP A 150 -0.48 5.06 2.32
CA ASP A 150 0.94 4.96 1.96
C ASP A 150 1.13 4.18 0.67
N ILE A 151 1.69 4.82 -0.36
CA ILE A 151 1.93 4.20 -1.68
C ILE A 151 2.88 2.99 -1.56
N GLY A 152 3.85 3.05 -0.65
CA GLY A 152 4.79 1.95 -0.40
C GLY A 152 4.20 0.81 0.43
N CYS A 153 3.08 1.05 1.11
CA CYS A 153 2.36 0.07 1.92
C CYS A 153 0.85 0.19 1.63
N PRO A 154 0.36 -0.35 0.49
CA PRO A 154 -0.98 -0.10 0.02
C PRO A 154 -2.07 -0.28 1.08
N TYR A 155 -2.94 0.72 1.16
CA TYR A 155 -4.08 0.84 2.09
C TYR A 155 -3.73 0.97 3.57
N MET A 156 -2.47 1.09 3.95
CA MET A 156 -2.10 1.58 5.29
C MET A 156 -2.25 3.09 5.34
N ASN A 157 -2.67 3.67 6.47
CA ASN A 157 -2.79 5.12 6.61
C ASN A 157 -1.47 5.84 6.29
N ALA A 158 -1.52 6.89 5.46
CA ALA A 158 -0.33 7.64 5.09
C ALA A 158 0.27 8.38 6.29
N ARG A 159 1.61 8.31 6.40
CA ARG A 159 2.38 8.99 7.45
C ARG A 159 3.40 9.95 6.83
N GLY A 160 3.59 11.10 7.49
CA GLY A 160 4.60 12.09 7.12
C GLY A 160 5.98 11.71 7.64
N SER A 161 6.98 12.53 7.32
CA SER A 161 8.37 12.34 7.74
C SER A 161 8.59 12.39 9.26
N ASN A 162 7.61 12.87 10.02
CA ASN A 162 7.61 12.89 11.49
C ASN A 162 6.85 11.70 12.11
N ASP A 163 6.50 10.70 11.31
CA ASP A 163 5.76 9.48 11.70
C ASP A 163 4.32 9.73 12.16
N TYR A 164 3.81 10.95 12.02
CA TYR A 164 2.39 11.25 12.21
C TYR A 164 1.60 11.03 10.94
N CYS A 165 0.31 10.71 11.08
CA CYS A 165 -0.65 10.70 10.00
C CYS A 165 -0.63 12.05 9.25
N VAL A 166 -0.64 11.99 7.92
CA VAL A 166 -0.57 13.18 7.05
C VAL A 166 -1.74 14.15 7.21
N HIS A 167 -2.82 13.74 7.90
CA HIS A 167 -3.99 14.57 8.20
C HIS A 167 -3.89 15.30 9.54
N LEU A 168 -2.76 15.20 10.25
CA LEU A 168 -2.51 15.99 11.45
C LEU A 168 -1.98 17.36 11.07
N GLU A 169 -2.63 18.43 11.53
CA GLU A 169 -2.13 19.79 11.42
C GLU A 169 -0.98 20.01 12.43
N PRO A 170 0.27 20.26 11.99
CA PRO A 170 1.44 20.21 12.87
C PRO A 170 1.43 21.19 14.06
N LEU A 171 0.88 22.40 13.87
CA LEU A 171 0.92 23.43 14.90
C LEU A 171 -0.22 23.29 15.91
N SER A 172 -1.43 22.98 15.43
CA SER A 172 -2.61 22.91 16.29
C SER A 172 -2.88 21.51 16.85
N CYS A 173 -2.16 20.50 16.34
CA CYS A 173 -2.42 19.09 16.62
C CYS A 173 -3.86 18.65 16.29
N LYS A 174 -4.60 19.42 15.49
CA LYS A 174 -5.98 19.11 15.10
C LYS A 174 -5.98 18.16 13.89
N CYS A 175 -6.88 17.18 13.90
CA CYS A 175 -7.11 16.29 12.77
C CYS A 175 -7.95 17.00 11.71
N THR A 176 -7.42 17.17 10.50
CA THR A 176 -8.09 17.88 9.39
C THR A 176 -9.27 17.09 8.82
N ILE A 177 -9.30 15.77 9.03
CA ILE A 177 -10.37 14.86 8.59
C ILE A 177 -11.24 14.37 9.75
N TYR A 178 -11.35 15.11 10.86
CA TYR A 178 -12.00 14.64 12.09
C TYR A 178 -13.40 14.00 11.88
N LYS A 179 -14.22 14.58 10.99
CA LYS A 179 -15.57 14.09 10.64
C LYS A 179 -15.56 12.85 9.73
N HIS A 180 -14.47 12.60 9.02
CA HIS A 180 -14.29 11.51 8.06
C HIS A 180 -13.30 10.44 8.54
N ARG A 181 -12.92 10.51 9.83
CA ARG A 181 -11.98 9.59 10.47
C ARG A 181 -12.32 8.11 10.15
N PRO A 182 -11.33 7.29 9.83
CA PRO A 182 -11.46 5.83 9.77
C PRO A 182 -12.02 5.24 11.06
N LEU A 183 -12.57 4.03 10.98
CA LEU A 183 -13.07 3.29 12.13
C LEU A 183 -12.05 3.18 13.28
N PRO A 184 -10.77 2.81 13.06
CA PRO A 184 -9.78 2.76 14.13
C PRO A 184 -9.71 4.08 14.92
N CYS A 185 -9.74 5.23 14.23
CA CYS A 185 -9.70 6.54 14.86
C CYS A 185 -11.00 6.94 15.58
N ARG A 186 -12.16 6.37 15.20
CA ARG A 186 -13.46 6.61 15.85
C ARG A 186 -13.66 5.74 17.09
N ALA A 187 -13.17 4.50 17.01
CA ALA A 187 -13.29 3.51 18.07
C ALA A 187 -12.18 3.65 19.13
N TYR A 188 -11.10 4.37 18.81
CA TYR A 188 -9.96 4.48 19.71
C TYR A 188 -10.29 5.27 20.98
N ASP A 189 -10.14 4.60 22.11
CA ASP A 189 -10.23 5.18 23.44
C ASP A 189 -8.84 5.29 24.07
N CYS A 190 -8.39 6.51 24.36
CA CYS A 190 -7.07 6.72 24.95
C CYS A 190 -7.08 6.76 26.48
N ARG A 191 -8.24 6.69 27.15
CA ARG A 191 -8.37 6.92 28.59
C ARG A 191 -7.52 5.97 29.45
N ASP A 192 -7.49 4.70 29.06
CA ASP A 192 -6.76 3.65 29.76
C ASP A 192 -5.36 3.40 29.19
N GLU A 193 -4.92 4.22 28.23
CA GLU A 193 -3.62 4.03 27.58
C GLU A 193 -2.50 4.58 28.45
N THR A 194 -1.90 3.70 29.25
CA THR A 194 -0.81 4.04 30.19
C THR A 194 0.43 4.59 29.51
N ARG A 195 0.67 4.30 28.22
CA ARG A 195 1.78 4.90 27.46
C ARG A 195 1.57 6.41 27.26
N ILE A 196 0.33 6.88 27.29
CA ILE A 196 -0.04 8.28 27.07
C ILE A 196 -0.34 8.98 28.39
N TRP A 197 -1.17 8.37 29.23
CA TRP A 197 -1.69 8.98 30.45
C TRP A 197 -1.20 8.24 31.69
N GLN A 198 -0.65 8.99 32.65
CA GLN A 198 -0.47 8.51 34.02
C GLN A 198 -1.76 8.68 34.81
N ASN A 199 -2.51 9.75 34.54
CA ASN A 199 -3.84 9.99 35.08
C ASN A 199 -4.65 10.82 34.08
N PHE A 200 -5.58 10.17 33.37
CA PHE A 200 -6.40 10.80 32.34
C PHE A 200 -7.32 11.90 32.89
N GLU A 201 -7.95 11.65 34.03
CA GLU A 201 -8.91 12.58 34.65
C GLU A 201 -8.22 13.86 35.14
N ASN A 202 -6.99 13.74 35.63
CA ASN A 202 -6.21 14.86 36.15
C ASN A 202 -5.25 15.49 35.13
N TYR A 203 -5.41 15.20 33.83
CA TYR A 203 -4.58 15.75 32.76
C TYR A 203 -3.08 15.46 32.92
N VAL A 204 -2.71 14.35 33.58
CA VAL A 204 -1.31 13.97 33.81
C VAL A 204 -0.88 12.96 32.74
N VAL A 205 -0.04 13.41 31.82
CA VAL A 205 0.60 12.54 30.82
C VAL A 205 1.68 11.67 31.44
N ASN A 206 1.97 10.54 30.80
CA ASN A 206 3.09 9.70 31.19
C ASN A 206 4.40 10.51 31.04
N PRO A 207 5.26 10.59 32.07
CA PRO A 207 6.55 11.30 31.99
C PRO A 207 7.46 10.81 30.85
N ASN A 208 7.32 9.54 30.46
CA ASN A 208 8.08 8.93 29.37
C ASN A 208 7.42 9.13 28.00
N LEU A 209 6.32 9.88 27.87
CA LEU A 209 5.66 10.14 26.60
C LEU A 209 6.66 10.70 25.57
N ASP A 210 7.59 11.56 26.01
CA ASP A 210 8.57 12.15 25.11
C ASP A 210 9.59 11.15 24.54
N SER A 211 9.90 10.09 25.28
CA SER A 211 10.77 9.01 24.81
C SER A 211 10.17 8.26 23.61
N MET A 212 8.84 8.23 23.48
CA MET A 212 8.14 7.66 22.32
C MET A 212 8.37 8.47 21.03
N PHE A 213 8.78 9.73 21.13
CA PHE A 213 9.12 10.56 19.97
C PHE A 213 10.61 10.48 19.59
N ILE A 214 11.47 9.94 20.46
CA ILE A 214 12.93 9.87 20.26
C ILE A 214 13.34 8.55 19.60
N LEU A 215 12.71 7.42 19.95
CA LEU A 215 13.08 6.09 19.44
C LEU A 215 12.85 5.90 17.92
N ALA A 216 11.94 6.69 17.33
CA ALA A 216 11.67 6.67 15.89
C ALA A 216 12.85 7.21 15.05
N LYS A 217 13.64 8.16 15.60
CA LYS A 217 14.78 8.77 14.89
C LYS A 217 16.03 7.89 14.89
N SER A 218 16.24 7.06 15.93
CA SER A 218 17.44 6.22 16.02
C SER A 218 17.41 5.06 15.01
N LEU A 219 16.24 4.47 14.75
CA LEU A 219 16.09 3.36 13.80
C LEU A 219 16.23 3.80 12.32
N GLU A 220 15.98 5.07 12.01
CA GLU A 220 16.22 5.64 10.67
C GLU A 220 17.71 5.92 10.42
N ASN A 221 18.46 6.30 11.46
CA ASN A 221 19.90 6.48 11.40
C ASN A 221 20.64 5.13 11.25
N ASP A 222 20.15 4.07 11.89
CA ASP A 222 20.77 2.73 11.75
C ASP A 222 20.55 2.13 10.36
N LYS A 223 19.38 2.34 9.73
CA LYS A 223 19.11 1.89 8.35
C LYS A 223 19.95 2.63 7.30
N SER A 224 20.16 3.93 7.50
CA SER A 224 20.99 4.76 6.59
C SER A 224 22.49 4.57 6.78
N ASN A 225 22.95 4.06 7.92
CA ASN A 225 24.35 3.63 8.10
C ASN A 225 24.62 2.23 7.52
N SER A 226 23.70 1.26 7.67
CA SER A 226 23.92 -0.10 7.12
C SER A 226 23.95 -0.14 5.58
N SER A 227 23.32 0.84 4.92
CA SER A 227 23.34 0.96 3.45
C SER A 227 24.61 1.60 2.90
N LYS A 228 25.39 2.32 3.74
CA LYS A 228 26.67 2.91 3.35
C LYS A 228 27.85 1.96 3.53
N GLU A 229 27.76 1.02 4.48
CA GLU A 229 28.80 0.00 4.67
C GLU A 229 28.80 -1.05 3.55
N ALA A 230 27.66 -1.31 2.92
CA ALA A 230 27.56 -2.23 1.77
C ALA A 230 28.11 -1.66 0.44
N GLU A 231 28.30 -0.34 0.32
CA GLU A 231 28.84 0.32 -0.87
C GLU A 231 30.37 0.47 -0.83
N HIS A 232 31.02 0.13 0.29
CA HIS A 232 32.48 0.22 0.43
C HIS A 232 33.22 -1.13 0.37
N GLU A 233 32.50 -2.24 0.14
CA GLU A 233 33.06 -3.59 -0.06
C GLU A 233 33.02 -4.10 -1.52
N HIS A 234 32.81 -3.22 -2.51
CA HIS A 234 32.90 -3.55 -3.93
C HIS A 234 33.85 -2.62 -4.70
#